data_AF-A0A6A5C218-F1
#
_entry.id   AF-A0A6A5C218-F1
#
_cell.length_a   1.000
_cell.length_b   1.000
_cell.length_c   1.000
_cell.angle_alpha   90.00
_cell.angle_beta   90.00
_cell.angle_gamma   90.00
#
_symmetry.space_group_name_H-M   'P 1'
#
loop_
_entity.id
_entity.type
_entity.pdbx_description
1 polymer ?
#
loop_
_entity_poly.entity_id
_entity_poly.type
_entity_poly.pdbx_seq_one_letter_code
_entity_poly.pdbx_strand_id
1 'polypeptide(L)'
;MYLTLKSAIDYVKTGQAEILQPFINDLSSFINECKQITGYETLLYKACDREHVEVVKLLLQVKGIDVNKGLNSPLYIACKHNNMEIIHLLLSHPNIIVDHRACSVAINEHGIDLEALQLNIKMSSSVLNDPANSRKFIYAKFYNYQHLRQVPLVNKSDRDTLFEGSTTSNIVAFTPLVKLMAPSFYTKVLTNKEFIESLDFTEEQIVQNIIDSLIYGGPNDLSSITNTHTTNEKTENTLSPLESLKLKMKVVFILNQVEGDFKKLKIEAVKSVISQVKFENILHVLDLIHIMLQRELKYFFEQDSTTNSESLCHNTNNNNTRCAFRKIKEYCLDYIGTNAGHDEGYSIYVENDERMTQYAMSVIKRKTIQPQSINEAPFMISNTLFFDLYHSGNTDFEIKLMSGKTVKCHKTVLSSKNPFFECLFSGNWLLDLEEKYTDEMEYIVQYCYGFVEQPSQHLVVPLIKKAHEHDMKDLVEILVRKELSLTLDNFAYVVEELSAYLEEPAFEQVIFKFACQNRMLLYGKVDPQALPPKLQLCLAYEQ
;
A
#
# COMPACT_ATOMS: atom_id res chain seq x y z
N MET A 1 -10.15 53.25 -6.30
CA MET A 1 -9.35 53.19 -7.54
C MET A 1 -9.71 51.85 -8.17
N TYR A 2 -10.37 51.82 -9.32
CA TYR A 2 -10.74 50.54 -9.94
C TYR A 2 -9.56 50.05 -10.79
N LEU A 3 -9.15 48.79 -10.61
CA LEU A 3 -8.11 48.20 -11.42
C LEU A 3 -8.65 47.95 -12.84
N THR A 4 -8.06 48.56 -13.85
CA THR A 4 -8.39 48.27 -15.26
C THR A 4 -7.60 47.06 -15.77
N LEU A 5 -8.12 46.36 -16.77
CA LEU A 5 -7.40 45.27 -17.43
C LEU A 5 -6.02 45.73 -17.97
N LYS A 6 -5.92 46.95 -18.49
CA LYS A 6 -4.65 47.49 -19.03
C LYS A 6 -3.59 47.66 -17.94
N SER A 7 -3.97 48.21 -16.79
CA SER A 7 -3.08 48.32 -15.63
C SER A 7 -2.73 46.94 -15.06
N ALA A 8 -3.68 46.01 -15.00
CA ALA A 8 -3.42 44.65 -14.54
C ALA A 8 -2.39 43.92 -15.41
N ILE A 9 -2.46 44.06 -16.74
CA ILE A 9 -1.47 43.51 -17.67
C ILE A 9 -0.07 44.07 -17.40
N ASP A 10 0.05 45.36 -17.12
CA ASP A 10 1.34 46.01 -16.86
C ASP A 10 1.96 45.53 -15.53
N TYR A 11 1.16 45.43 -14.48
CA TYR A 11 1.59 44.87 -13.19
C TYR A 11 1.98 43.40 -13.28
N VAL A 12 1.24 42.60 -14.07
CA VAL A 12 1.60 41.19 -14.35
C VAL A 12 2.91 41.10 -15.12
N LYS A 13 3.15 41.95 -16.13
CA LYS A 13 4.42 41.96 -16.89
C LYS A 13 5.63 42.31 -16.03
N THR A 14 5.45 43.22 -15.07
CA THR A 14 6.52 43.71 -14.19
C THR A 14 6.70 42.87 -12.93
N GLY A 15 5.84 41.87 -12.67
CA GLY A 15 5.95 40.97 -11.52
C GLY A 15 5.45 41.59 -10.20
N GLN A 16 4.71 42.69 -10.23
CA GLN A 16 4.29 43.46 -9.04
C GLN A 16 3.07 42.84 -8.34
N ALA A 17 3.25 41.64 -7.76
CA ALA A 17 2.18 40.90 -7.06
C ALA A 17 1.58 41.69 -5.88
N GLU A 18 2.42 42.42 -5.13
CA GLU A 18 2.00 43.23 -3.98
C GLU A 18 0.99 44.32 -4.34
N ILE A 19 1.10 44.89 -5.55
CA ILE A 19 0.18 45.91 -6.06
C ILE A 19 -1.14 45.29 -6.54
N LEU A 20 -1.10 44.04 -7.02
CA LEU A 20 -2.28 43.31 -7.49
C LEU A 20 -3.11 42.71 -6.35
N GLN A 21 -2.49 42.35 -5.23
CA GLN A 21 -3.13 41.65 -4.10
C GLN A 21 -4.39 42.36 -3.55
N PRO A 22 -4.41 43.70 -3.37
CA PRO A 22 -5.60 44.41 -2.89
C PRO A 22 -6.78 44.37 -3.88
N PHE A 23 -6.51 44.14 -5.17
CA PHE A 23 -7.49 44.17 -6.26
C PHE A 23 -7.90 42.77 -6.74
N ILE A 24 -7.60 41.72 -5.97
CA ILE A 24 -7.86 40.32 -6.36
C ILE A 24 -9.32 40.04 -6.72
N ASN A 25 -10.26 40.72 -6.04
CA ASN A 25 -11.69 40.60 -6.31
C ASN A 25 -12.09 41.33 -7.61
N ASP A 26 -11.48 42.48 -7.91
CA ASP A 26 -11.75 43.26 -9.11
C ASP A 26 -11.27 42.54 -10.39
N LEU A 27 -10.19 41.76 -10.26
CA LEU A 27 -9.64 40.92 -11.34
C LEU A 27 -10.67 39.92 -11.89
N SER A 28 -11.59 39.42 -11.05
CA SER A 28 -12.56 38.38 -11.44
C SER A 28 -13.41 38.77 -12.68
N SER A 29 -13.65 40.07 -12.88
CA SER A 29 -14.44 40.59 -14.00
C SER A 29 -13.79 40.39 -15.37
N PHE A 30 -12.45 40.32 -15.44
CA PHE A 30 -11.69 40.23 -16.69
C PHE A 30 -10.54 39.20 -16.66
N ILE A 31 -10.43 38.37 -15.62
CA ILE A 31 -9.31 37.43 -15.39
C ILE A 31 -9.03 36.49 -16.59
N ASN A 32 -10.09 36.14 -17.33
CA ASN A 32 -10.04 35.25 -18.49
C ASN A 32 -10.11 36.01 -19.84
N GLU A 33 -10.08 37.35 -19.84
CA GLU A 33 -10.10 38.14 -21.07
C GLU A 33 -8.81 37.96 -21.88
N CYS A 34 -8.96 37.79 -23.19
CA CYS A 34 -7.86 37.73 -24.16
C CYS A 34 -7.98 38.90 -25.14
N LYS A 35 -6.95 39.76 -25.28
CA LYS A 35 -6.92 40.80 -26.34
C LYS A 35 -5.63 40.79 -27.18
N GLN A 36 -5.79 41.10 -28.47
CA GLN A 36 -4.88 40.86 -29.59
C GLN A 36 -3.89 41.99 -29.91
N ILE A 37 -2.70 41.58 -30.38
CA ILE A 37 -2.34 41.75 -31.81
C ILE A 37 -2.17 40.36 -32.48
N THR A 38 -1.87 39.30 -31.73
CA THR A 38 -1.71 37.93 -32.28
C THR A 38 -2.80 36.95 -31.83
N GLY A 39 -3.35 37.06 -30.62
CA GLY A 39 -4.52 36.26 -30.18
C GLY A 39 -4.40 35.59 -28.82
N TYR A 40 -3.29 35.77 -28.10
CA TYR A 40 -2.72 34.59 -27.44
C TYR A 40 -2.23 34.73 -25.99
N GLU A 41 -2.69 35.68 -25.16
CA GLU A 41 -2.14 35.78 -23.80
C GLU A 41 -3.19 36.22 -22.76
N THR A 42 -3.65 35.29 -21.91
CA THR A 42 -4.37 35.62 -20.65
C THR A 42 -3.41 36.21 -19.61
N LEU A 43 -3.93 36.82 -18.53
CA LEU A 43 -3.07 37.28 -17.42
C LEU A 43 -2.23 36.13 -16.85
N LEU A 44 -2.83 34.94 -16.72
CA LEU A 44 -2.13 33.74 -16.25
C LEU A 44 -1.02 33.31 -17.23
N TYR A 45 -1.31 33.28 -18.54
CA TYR A 45 -0.28 33.02 -19.54
C TYR A 45 0.88 34.01 -19.43
N LYS A 46 0.58 35.31 -19.27
CA LYS A 46 1.62 36.34 -19.23
C LYS A 46 2.48 36.26 -17.98
N ALA A 47 1.91 35.86 -16.85
CA ALA A 47 2.66 35.58 -15.64
C ALA A 47 3.59 34.37 -15.82
N CYS A 48 3.13 33.31 -16.47
CA CYS A 48 3.94 32.12 -16.78
C CYS A 48 5.06 32.41 -17.80
N ASP A 49 4.76 33.16 -18.87
CA ASP A 49 5.72 33.62 -19.90
C ASP A 49 6.85 34.49 -19.33
N ARG A 50 6.57 35.20 -18.23
CA ARG A 50 7.53 36.06 -17.53
C ARG A 50 8.12 35.42 -16.28
N GLU A 51 7.79 34.16 -16.02
CA GLU A 51 8.28 33.39 -14.87
C GLU A 51 7.99 34.03 -13.51
N HIS A 52 6.94 34.86 -13.42
CA HIS A 52 6.59 35.58 -12.20
C HIS A 52 5.76 34.70 -11.26
N VAL A 53 6.44 33.82 -10.52
CA VAL A 53 5.85 32.83 -9.60
C VAL A 53 4.81 33.43 -8.65
N GLU A 54 5.12 34.54 -7.97
CA GLU A 54 4.22 35.15 -6.99
C GLU A 54 2.95 35.73 -7.63
N VAL A 55 3.06 36.21 -8.87
CA VAL A 55 1.89 36.63 -9.66
C VAL A 55 1.06 35.41 -10.05
N VAL A 56 1.68 34.28 -10.43
CA VAL A 56 0.97 33.02 -10.72
C VAL A 56 0.20 32.53 -9.48
N LYS A 57 0.83 32.48 -8.30
CA LYS A 57 0.17 32.10 -7.03
C LYS A 57 -1.05 32.96 -6.75
N LEU A 58 -0.92 34.27 -6.92
CA LEU A 58 -2.01 35.24 -6.71
C LEU A 58 -3.16 35.03 -7.71
N LEU A 59 -2.86 34.88 -9.00
CA LEU A 59 -3.90 34.70 -10.03
C LEU A 59 -4.67 33.38 -9.83
N LEU A 60 -4.01 32.29 -9.43
CA LEU A 60 -4.66 30.99 -9.16
C LEU A 60 -5.67 31.04 -8.00
N GLN A 61 -5.63 32.07 -7.15
CA GLN A 61 -6.61 32.28 -6.08
C GLN A 61 -7.85 33.07 -6.55
N VAL A 62 -7.82 33.67 -7.74
CA VAL A 62 -8.94 34.47 -8.27
C VAL A 62 -10.12 33.56 -8.62
N LYS A 63 -11.28 33.84 -8.02
CA LYS A 63 -12.51 33.08 -8.28
C LYS A 63 -12.88 33.13 -9.77
N GLY A 64 -13.11 31.95 -10.36
CA GLY A 64 -13.54 31.83 -11.76
C GLY A 64 -12.41 31.83 -12.78
N ILE A 65 -11.14 31.75 -12.36
CA ILE A 65 -10.01 31.59 -13.27
C ILE A 65 -10.11 30.29 -14.09
N ASP A 66 -9.89 30.41 -15.40
CA ASP A 66 -9.71 29.28 -16.32
C ASP A 66 -8.22 29.06 -16.57
N VAL A 67 -7.66 28.08 -15.86
CA VAL A 67 -6.22 27.77 -15.88
C VAL A 67 -5.72 27.22 -17.22
N ASN A 68 -6.64 26.85 -18.12
CA ASN A 68 -6.30 26.29 -19.43
C ASN A 68 -6.47 27.32 -20.56
N LYS A 69 -6.94 28.53 -20.25
CA LYS A 69 -7.35 29.51 -21.24
C LYS A 69 -6.15 30.11 -22.00
N GLY A 70 -6.15 29.91 -23.31
CA GLY A 70 -5.17 30.45 -24.26
C GLY A 70 -5.02 29.52 -25.48
N LEU A 71 -4.49 30.00 -26.61
CA LEU A 71 -4.14 29.11 -27.73
C LEU A 71 -2.96 28.21 -27.36
N ASN A 72 -1.99 28.81 -26.67
CA ASN A 72 -0.95 28.11 -25.93
C ASN A 72 -1.38 28.15 -24.46
N SER A 73 -1.46 27.00 -23.82
CA SER A 73 -1.86 26.93 -22.42
C SER A 73 -0.78 27.57 -21.53
N PRO A 74 -1.17 28.11 -20.36
CA PRO A 74 -0.19 28.51 -19.34
C PRO A 74 0.78 27.38 -18.96
N LEU A 75 0.31 26.12 -19.00
CA LEU A 75 1.14 24.94 -18.77
C LEU A 75 2.20 24.75 -19.87
N TYR A 76 1.82 24.88 -21.15
CA TYR A 76 2.76 24.80 -22.27
C TYR A 76 3.91 25.81 -22.14
N ILE A 77 3.60 27.09 -21.84
CA ILE A 77 4.64 28.11 -21.75
C ILE A 77 5.52 27.95 -20.51
N ALA A 78 4.96 27.44 -19.40
CA ALA A 78 5.73 27.08 -18.21
C ALA A 78 6.70 25.92 -18.51
N CYS A 79 6.27 24.92 -19.29
CA CYS A 79 7.11 23.80 -19.72
C CYS A 79 8.25 24.26 -20.63
N LYS A 80 7.98 25.17 -21.58
CA LYS A 80 9.00 25.73 -22.47
C LYS A 80 10.13 26.47 -21.73
N HIS A 81 9.81 27.11 -20.60
CA HIS A 81 10.80 27.78 -19.77
C HIS A 81 11.43 26.86 -18.70
N ASN A 82 10.99 25.59 -18.62
CA ASN A 82 11.41 24.63 -17.59
C ASN A 82 11.25 25.16 -16.15
N ASN A 83 10.24 26.00 -15.90
CA ASN A 83 10.03 26.58 -14.58
C ASN A 83 9.20 25.61 -13.71
N MET A 84 9.90 24.72 -13.01
CA MET A 84 9.29 23.66 -12.20
C MET A 84 8.33 24.17 -11.13
N GLU A 85 8.60 25.33 -10.52
CA GLU A 85 7.70 25.89 -9.49
C GLU A 85 6.35 26.28 -10.09
N ILE A 86 6.33 26.93 -11.25
CA ILE A 86 5.11 27.29 -11.97
C ILE A 86 4.40 26.03 -12.49
N ILE A 87 5.13 25.04 -13.00
CA ILE A 87 4.57 23.75 -13.44
C ILE A 87 3.85 23.07 -12.27
N HIS A 88 4.47 23.00 -11.08
CA HIS A 88 3.86 22.45 -9.88
C HIS A 88 2.60 23.20 -9.45
N LEU A 89 2.62 24.54 -9.46
CA LEU A 89 1.47 25.37 -9.09
C LEU A 89 0.28 25.12 -10.04
N LEU A 90 0.53 25.07 -11.35
CA LEU A 90 -0.50 24.81 -12.35
C LEU A 90 -1.07 23.39 -12.23
N LEU A 91 -0.22 22.37 -12.10
CA LEU A 91 -0.64 20.97 -11.98
C LEU A 91 -1.39 20.65 -10.68
N SER A 92 -1.21 21.48 -9.64
CA SER A 92 -1.95 21.40 -8.37
C SER A 92 -3.38 21.92 -8.49
N HIS A 93 -3.71 22.67 -9.53
CA HIS A 93 -5.05 23.24 -9.69
C HIS A 93 -6.06 22.15 -10.14
N PRO A 94 -7.24 22.02 -9.51
CA PRO A 94 -8.15 20.89 -9.75
C PRO A 94 -8.66 20.79 -11.19
N ASN A 95 -8.77 21.93 -11.88
CA ASN A 95 -9.30 22.03 -13.25
C ASN A 95 -8.22 22.02 -14.34
N ILE A 96 -6.94 21.77 -14.01
CA ILE A 96 -5.85 21.80 -15.00
C ILE A 96 -5.92 20.59 -15.95
N ILE A 97 -5.78 20.87 -17.24
CA ILE A 97 -5.71 19.88 -18.32
C ILE A 97 -4.26 19.81 -18.79
N VAL A 98 -3.68 18.61 -18.77
CA VAL A 98 -2.36 18.34 -19.34
C VAL A 98 -2.54 18.12 -20.83
N ASP A 99 -2.16 19.11 -21.65
CA ASP A 99 -2.30 19.04 -23.10
C ASP A 99 -1.06 18.44 -23.80
N HIS A 100 -1.29 17.85 -24.98
CA HIS A 100 -0.25 17.17 -25.76
C HIS A 100 0.95 18.07 -26.10
N ARG A 101 0.75 19.39 -26.28
CA ARG A 101 1.87 20.29 -26.62
C ARG A 101 2.76 20.51 -25.40
N ALA A 102 2.16 20.68 -24.21
CA ALA A 102 2.89 20.76 -22.96
C ALA A 102 3.68 19.46 -22.70
N CYS A 103 3.05 18.29 -22.87
CA CYS A 103 3.74 16.99 -22.74
C CYS A 103 4.91 16.86 -23.70
N SER A 104 4.70 17.20 -24.97
CA SER A 104 5.75 17.07 -25.99
C SER A 104 6.96 17.94 -25.69
N VAL A 105 6.77 19.20 -25.26
CA VAL A 105 7.89 20.09 -24.91
C VAL A 105 8.58 19.61 -23.63
N ALA A 106 7.81 19.29 -22.58
CA ALA A 106 8.35 18.85 -21.30
C ALA A 106 9.19 17.57 -21.43
N ILE A 107 8.72 16.58 -22.20
CA ILE A 107 9.43 15.31 -22.39
C ILE A 107 10.63 15.49 -23.34
N ASN A 108 10.44 16.11 -24.51
CA ASN A 108 11.47 16.13 -25.54
C ASN A 108 12.62 17.10 -25.22
N GLU A 109 12.33 18.23 -24.57
CA GLU A 109 13.33 19.26 -24.29
C GLU A 109 13.92 19.14 -22.87
N HIS A 110 13.16 18.59 -21.91
CA HIS A 110 13.53 18.61 -20.50
C HIS A 110 13.41 17.25 -19.78
N GLY A 111 12.91 16.19 -20.44
CA GLY A 111 12.76 14.87 -19.85
C GLY A 111 11.72 14.79 -18.72
N ILE A 112 10.74 15.70 -18.68
CA ILE A 112 9.72 15.80 -17.63
C ILE A 112 8.41 15.15 -18.09
N ASP A 113 7.95 14.14 -17.35
CA ASP A 113 6.64 13.53 -17.53
C ASP A 113 5.58 14.29 -16.69
N LEU A 114 4.80 15.13 -17.37
CA LEU A 114 3.77 15.97 -16.73
C LEU A 114 2.58 15.17 -16.20
N GLU A 115 2.26 14.02 -16.81
CA GLU A 115 1.15 13.18 -16.36
C GLU A 115 1.53 12.47 -15.05
N ALA A 116 2.76 11.95 -14.98
CA ALA A 116 3.32 11.40 -13.76
C ALA A 116 3.45 12.48 -12.66
N LEU A 117 3.89 13.69 -13.02
CA LEU A 117 4.03 14.80 -12.08
C LEU A 117 2.67 15.24 -11.52
N GLN A 118 1.64 15.34 -12.35
CA GLN A 118 0.29 15.68 -11.93
C GLN A 118 -0.31 14.60 -11.02
N LEU A 119 -0.07 13.34 -11.34
CA LEU A 119 -0.47 12.21 -10.49
C LEU A 119 0.19 12.31 -9.12
N ASN A 120 1.50 12.56 -9.05
CA ASN A 120 2.24 12.73 -7.79
C ASN A 120 1.66 13.85 -6.93
N ILE A 121 1.32 14.98 -7.54
CA ILE A 121 0.74 16.15 -6.84
C ILE A 121 -0.65 15.80 -6.29
N LYS A 122 -1.54 15.19 -7.09
CA LYS A 122 -2.88 14.77 -6.65
C LYS A 122 -2.83 13.69 -5.55
N MET A 123 -1.80 12.86 -5.56
CA MET A 123 -1.57 11.80 -4.57
C MET A 123 -1.02 12.35 -3.24
N SER A 124 -0.22 13.42 -3.27
CA SER A 124 0.32 14.07 -2.07
C SER A 124 -0.77 14.70 -1.18
N SER A 125 -1.89 15.15 -1.76
CA SER A 125 -3.00 15.78 -1.03
C SER A 125 -4.08 14.82 -0.54
N SER A 126 -4.13 13.57 -1.03
CA SER A 126 -5.27 12.66 -0.78
C SER A 126 -4.94 11.27 -0.23
N VAL A 127 -3.67 10.83 -0.22
CA VAL A 127 -3.34 9.40 0.03
C VAL A 127 -2.53 9.13 1.31
N LEU A 128 -2.07 10.15 2.05
CA LEU A 128 -1.25 9.94 3.26
C LEU A 128 -2.00 9.43 4.52
N ASN A 129 -3.29 9.13 4.44
CA ASN A 129 -4.07 8.65 5.60
C ASN A 129 -4.32 7.13 5.63
N ASP A 130 -3.84 6.34 4.65
CA ASP A 130 -4.00 4.88 4.65
C ASP A 130 -2.65 4.14 4.46
N PRO A 131 -2.13 3.43 5.50
CA PRO A 131 -0.88 2.67 5.46
C PRO A 131 -0.81 1.61 4.35
N ALA A 132 -1.94 1.10 3.88
CA ALA A 132 -1.97 0.09 2.82
C ALA A 132 -1.69 0.67 1.43
N ASN A 133 -2.06 1.93 1.20
CA ASN A 133 -1.81 2.63 -0.06
C ASN A 133 -0.40 3.23 -0.16
N SER A 134 0.17 3.66 0.98
CA SER A 134 1.56 4.13 1.04
C SER A 134 2.57 3.05 0.61
N ARG A 135 2.33 1.78 0.97
CA ARG A 135 3.21 0.65 0.59
C ARG A 135 3.10 0.27 -0.89
N LYS A 136 1.88 0.23 -1.45
CA LYS A 136 1.65 -0.05 -2.88
C LYS A 136 2.21 1.04 -3.80
N PHE A 137 2.15 2.29 -3.34
CA PHE A 137 2.60 3.46 -4.10
C PHE A 137 4.13 3.58 -4.17
N ILE A 138 4.83 3.24 -3.10
CA ILE A 138 6.30 3.30 -3.05
C ILE A 138 6.94 2.21 -3.90
N TYR A 139 6.29 1.04 -3.97
CA TYR A 139 6.71 -0.08 -4.80
C TYR A 139 6.47 0.16 -6.30
N ALA A 140 5.33 0.75 -6.68
CA ALA A 140 5.03 1.12 -8.07
C ALA A 140 6.01 2.18 -8.61
N LYS A 141 6.44 3.11 -7.77
CA LYS A 141 7.44 4.15 -8.09
C LYS A 141 8.85 3.57 -8.30
N PHE A 142 9.20 2.47 -7.65
CA PHE A 142 10.52 1.83 -7.78
C PHE A 142 10.64 0.98 -9.06
N TYR A 143 9.54 0.39 -9.52
CA TYR A 143 9.51 -0.57 -10.65
C TYR A 143 8.88 -0.06 -11.95
N ASN A 144 8.38 1.17 -12.01
CA ASN A 144 7.82 1.74 -13.23
C ASN A 144 6.58 0.97 -13.76
N TYR A 145 5.80 0.32 -12.88
CA TYR A 145 4.55 -0.35 -13.27
C TYR A 145 3.46 0.69 -13.61
N GLN A 146 2.92 0.62 -14.83
CA GLN A 146 1.85 1.51 -15.31
C GLN A 146 0.49 1.28 -14.63
N HIS A 147 0.31 0.21 -13.83
CA HIS A 147 -0.97 -0.13 -13.19
C HIS A 147 -0.82 -0.70 -11.76
N LEU A 148 -1.51 -0.06 -10.80
CA LEU A 148 -1.60 -0.43 -9.36
C LEU A 148 -2.18 -1.84 -9.06
N ARG A 149 -2.63 -2.59 -10.08
CA ARG A 149 -3.27 -3.92 -9.93
C ARG A 149 -2.29 -5.09 -9.89
N GLN A 150 -0.99 -4.87 -10.08
CA GLN A 150 0.02 -5.93 -10.20
C GLN A 150 1.11 -5.80 -9.14
N VAL A 151 0.74 -5.69 -7.86
CA VAL A 151 1.67 -6.09 -6.79
C VAL A 151 1.37 -7.55 -6.52
N PRO A 152 2.23 -8.51 -6.91
CA PRO A 152 1.99 -9.90 -6.57
C PRO A 152 2.06 -10.01 -5.06
N LEU A 153 0.90 -10.28 -4.46
CA LEU A 153 0.78 -10.67 -3.07
C LEU A 153 1.52 -11.99 -2.91
N VAL A 154 2.10 -12.23 -1.73
CA VAL A 154 2.75 -13.51 -1.46
C VAL A 154 1.70 -14.61 -1.68
N ASN A 155 2.07 -15.75 -2.22
CA ASN A 155 1.15 -16.88 -2.34
C ASN A 155 1.32 -17.78 -1.11
N LYS A 156 0.22 -18.36 -0.64
CA LYS A 156 0.22 -19.29 0.48
C LYS A 156 1.01 -20.54 0.09
N SER A 157 2.08 -20.86 0.81
CA SER A 157 2.80 -22.11 0.63
C SER A 157 2.35 -23.15 1.67
N ASP A 158 2.37 -24.42 1.31
CA ASP A 158 1.96 -25.53 2.19
C ASP A 158 2.81 -25.65 3.48
N ARG A 159 3.90 -24.89 3.59
CA ARG A 159 4.87 -24.94 4.70
C ARG A 159 4.72 -23.81 5.72
N ASP A 160 3.81 -22.86 5.52
CA ASP A 160 3.65 -21.68 6.39
C ASP A 160 2.81 -21.97 7.66
N THR A 161 2.80 -23.19 8.19
CA THR A 161 2.05 -23.50 9.43
C THR A 161 2.69 -22.78 10.61
N LEU A 162 1.89 -22.05 11.40
CA LEU A 162 2.43 -21.24 12.50
C LEU A 162 3.08 -22.08 13.61
N PHE A 163 2.70 -23.36 13.70
CA PHE A 163 3.21 -24.32 14.68
C PHE A 163 3.66 -25.60 13.98
N GLU A 164 4.96 -25.75 13.76
CA GLU A 164 5.53 -27.03 13.33
C GLU A 164 5.47 -28.03 14.48
N GLY A 165 4.63 -29.07 14.32
CA GLY A 165 4.53 -30.17 15.27
C GLY A 165 3.61 -29.91 16.47
N SER A 166 2.63 -30.80 16.62
CA SER A 166 1.83 -31.05 17.83
C SER A 166 0.66 -30.12 18.19
N THR A 167 0.16 -29.27 17.30
CA THR A 167 -1.06 -28.48 17.59
C THR A 167 -2.21 -28.84 16.66
N THR A 168 -3.43 -28.80 17.17
CA THR A 168 -4.69 -29.05 16.42
C THR A 168 -5.11 -27.86 15.55
N SER A 169 -4.40 -26.73 15.60
CA SER A 169 -4.72 -25.53 14.83
C SER A 169 -4.09 -25.60 13.43
N ASN A 170 -4.91 -25.37 12.41
CA ASN A 170 -4.57 -25.30 10.99
C ASN A 170 -4.22 -23.86 10.54
N ILE A 171 -3.87 -22.97 11.47
CA ILE A 171 -3.53 -21.58 11.15
C ILE A 171 -2.20 -21.55 10.38
N VAL A 172 -2.24 -20.95 9.20
CA VAL A 172 -1.12 -20.79 8.28
C VAL A 172 -0.80 -19.30 8.17
N ALA A 173 0.44 -18.92 8.49
CA ALA A 173 0.91 -17.55 8.33
C ALA A 173 2.39 -17.50 7.98
N PHE A 174 2.75 -16.60 7.06
CA PHE A 174 4.13 -16.22 6.83
C PHE A 174 4.62 -15.32 7.99
N THR A 175 5.01 -15.98 9.09
CA THR A 175 5.36 -15.39 10.39
C THR A 175 6.30 -14.19 10.34
N PRO A 176 7.42 -14.21 9.58
CA PRO A 176 8.34 -13.07 9.49
C PRO A 176 7.63 -11.78 9.04
N LEU A 177 6.71 -11.89 8.09
CA LEU A 177 5.97 -10.74 7.58
C LEU A 177 4.89 -10.27 8.56
N VAL A 178 4.18 -11.19 9.22
CA VAL A 178 3.20 -10.82 10.26
C VAL A 178 3.88 -10.07 11.40
N LYS A 179 5.05 -10.54 11.84
CA LYS A 179 5.86 -9.87 12.87
C LYS A 179 6.25 -8.44 12.48
N LEU A 180 6.52 -8.18 11.19
CA LEU A 180 6.85 -6.85 10.70
C LEU A 180 5.62 -5.96 10.47
N MET A 181 4.51 -6.53 9.99
CA MET A 181 3.31 -5.79 9.61
C MET A 181 2.37 -5.50 10.79
N ALA A 182 2.31 -6.42 11.75
CA ALA A 182 1.42 -6.38 12.90
C ALA A 182 2.14 -6.98 14.13
N PRO A 183 3.16 -6.28 14.67
CA PRO A 183 3.99 -6.81 15.75
C PRO A 183 3.22 -7.03 17.05
N SER A 184 2.24 -6.18 17.38
CA SER A 184 1.43 -6.37 18.59
C SER A 184 0.50 -7.57 18.43
N PHE A 185 -0.05 -7.79 17.23
CA PHE A 185 -0.87 -8.97 16.94
C PHE A 185 -0.03 -10.24 17.05
N TYR A 186 1.15 -10.26 16.44
CA TYR A 186 2.05 -11.40 16.50
C TYR A 186 2.43 -11.75 17.96
N THR A 187 2.93 -10.77 18.71
CA THR A 187 3.49 -10.97 20.06
C THR A 187 2.47 -11.23 21.15
N LYS A 188 1.23 -10.74 21.02
CA LYS A 188 0.20 -10.94 22.05
C LYS A 188 -0.76 -12.08 21.71
N VAL A 189 -1.04 -12.32 20.43
CA VAL A 189 -2.05 -13.29 20.00
C VAL A 189 -1.39 -14.56 19.44
N LEU A 190 -0.56 -14.44 18.40
CA LEU A 190 -0.06 -15.59 17.68
C LEU A 190 1.00 -16.40 18.44
N THR A 191 1.80 -15.75 19.29
CA THR A 191 2.79 -16.46 20.13
C THR A 191 2.18 -17.12 21.37
N ASN A 192 0.91 -16.86 21.69
CA ASN A 192 0.24 -17.44 22.86
C ASN A 192 -0.34 -18.82 22.50
N LYS A 193 0.44 -19.88 22.73
CA LYS A 193 0.06 -21.26 22.37
C LYS A 193 -1.23 -21.72 23.06
N GLU A 194 -1.40 -21.43 24.35
CA GLU A 194 -2.61 -21.83 25.11
C GLU A 194 -3.88 -21.16 24.57
N PHE A 195 -3.76 -19.89 24.13
CA PHE A 195 -4.86 -19.18 23.49
C PHE A 195 -5.21 -19.80 22.14
N ILE A 196 -4.22 -20.06 21.28
CA ILE A 196 -4.46 -20.63 19.96
C ILE A 196 -5.08 -22.03 20.04
N GLU A 197 -4.62 -22.87 20.96
CA GLU A 197 -5.20 -24.20 21.20
C GLU A 197 -6.64 -24.14 21.75
N SER A 198 -7.06 -22.99 22.30
CA SER A 198 -8.41 -22.79 22.82
C SER A 198 -9.42 -22.24 21.81
N LEU A 199 -8.97 -21.90 20.59
CA LEU A 199 -9.83 -21.31 19.58
C LEU A 199 -10.86 -22.34 19.10
N ASP A 200 -12.11 -21.90 18.99
CA ASP A 200 -13.10 -22.69 18.25
C ASP A 200 -12.91 -22.52 16.73
N PHE A 201 -13.57 -23.38 15.95
CA PHE A 201 -13.47 -23.38 14.48
C PHE A 201 -13.73 -22.00 13.84
N THR A 202 -14.66 -21.22 14.40
CA THR A 202 -14.99 -19.89 13.86
C THR A 202 -13.96 -18.85 14.25
N GLU A 203 -13.38 -18.94 15.44
CA GLU A 203 -12.31 -18.07 15.90
C GLU A 203 -11.01 -18.33 15.12
N GLU A 204 -10.70 -19.60 14.86
CA GLU A 204 -9.59 -20.01 14.02
C GLU A 204 -9.73 -19.45 12.60
N GLN A 205 -10.93 -19.56 12.01
CA GLN A 205 -11.21 -18.97 10.69
C GLN A 205 -11.10 -17.44 10.70
N ILE A 206 -11.55 -16.77 11.76
CA ILE A 206 -11.39 -15.31 11.89
C ILE A 206 -9.90 -14.93 11.95
N VAL A 207 -9.09 -15.65 12.75
CA VAL A 207 -7.65 -15.42 12.82
C VAL A 207 -6.99 -15.64 11.47
N GLN A 208 -7.34 -16.72 10.77
CA GLN A 208 -6.84 -17.00 9.42
C GLN A 208 -7.25 -15.90 8.43
N ASN A 209 -8.51 -15.46 8.46
CA ASN A 209 -9.00 -14.39 7.58
C ASN A 209 -8.28 -13.05 7.85
N ILE A 210 -7.96 -12.73 9.12
CA ILE A 210 -7.18 -11.55 9.49
C ILE A 210 -5.76 -11.66 8.93
N ILE A 211 -5.13 -12.83 9.03
CA ILE A 211 -3.79 -13.10 8.49
C ILE A 211 -3.80 -13.02 6.96
N ASP A 212 -4.78 -13.61 6.30
CA ASP A 212 -4.90 -13.62 4.84
C ASP A 212 -5.18 -12.21 4.31
N SER A 213 -6.03 -11.45 5.00
CA SER A 213 -6.26 -10.03 4.76
C SER A 213 -4.97 -9.20 4.92
N LEU A 214 -4.13 -9.53 5.90
CA LEU A 214 -2.87 -8.84 6.16
C LEU A 214 -1.80 -9.14 5.09
N ILE A 215 -1.60 -10.41 4.73
CA ILE A 215 -0.48 -10.87 3.90
C ILE A 215 -0.85 -11.02 2.42
N TYR A 216 -1.98 -11.68 2.15
CA TYR A 216 -2.35 -12.19 0.83
C TYR A 216 -3.34 -11.30 0.10
N GLY A 217 -3.79 -10.22 0.74
CA GLY A 217 -4.57 -9.16 0.10
C GLY A 217 -6.00 -9.61 -0.20
N GLY A 218 -6.80 -9.65 0.85
CA GLY A 218 -8.27 -9.78 0.78
C GLY A 218 -8.97 -8.46 1.16
N PRO A 219 -10.31 -8.41 1.06
CA PRO A 219 -11.09 -7.33 1.66
C PRO A 219 -10.82 -7.26 3.18
N ASN A 220 -10.41 -6.09 3.67
CA ASN A 220 -10.09 -5.83 5.08
C ASN A 220 -11.31 -5.36 5.90
N ASP A 221 -12.52 -5.63 5.39
CA ASP A 221 -13.76 -5.16 5.97
C ASP A 221 -14.32 -6.18 6.97
N LEU A 222 -15.15 -5.73 7.91
CA LEU A 222 -15.68 -6.62 8.95
C LEU A 222 -16.51 -7.78 8.37
N SER A 223 -17.20 -7.55 7.25
CA SER A 223 -18.03 -8.55 6.59
C SER A 223 -17.23 -9.70 5.98
N SER A 224 -16.06 -9.43 5.38
CA SER A 224 -15.23 -10.49 4.81
C SER A 224 -14.57 -11.34 5.88
N ILE A 225 -14.15 -10.71 6.98
CA ILE A 225 -13.50 -11.41 8.09
C ILE A 225 -14.49 -12.31 8.84
N THR A 226 -15.76 -11.89 8.92
CA THR A 226 -16.83 -12.68 9.57
C THR A 226 -17.54 -13.67 8.65
N ASN A 227 -17.24 -13.68 7.34
CA ASN A 227 -17.74 -14.69 6.42
C ASN A 227 -16.93 -15.98 6.59
N THR A 228 -17.47 -16.96 7.33
CA THR A 228 -16.81 -18.22 7.66
C THR A 228 -17.02 -19.34 6.63
N HIS A 229 -17.43 -19.03 5.39
CA HIS A 229 -17.74 -20.07 4.39
C HIS A 229 -16.50 -20.53 3.62
N THR A 230 -15.97 -21.68 4.02
CA THR A 230 -15.15 -22.54 3.16
C THR A 230 -16.04 -23.30 2.18
N THR A 231 -15.79 -23.09 0.88
CA THR A 231 -16.12 -23.95 -0.28
C THR A 231 -17.58 -24.37 -0.53
N ASN A 232 -18.06 -24.03 -1.73
CA ASN A 232 -19.06 -24.76 -2.53
C ASN A 232 -20.34 -25.19 -1.80
N GLU A 233 -21.28 -24.27 -1.64
CA GLU A 233 -22.69 -24.53 -1.99
C GLU A 233 -23.45 -23.21 -2.04
N LYS A 234 -24.16 -22.99 -3.14
CA LYS A 234 -25.11 -21.88 -3.32
C LYS A 234 -26.30 -22.10 -2.39
N THR A 235 -26.19 -21.69 -1.13
CA THR A 235 -27.36 -21.37 -0.32
C THR A 235 -27.05 -20.13 0.52
N GLU A 236 -27.64 -19.01 0.12
CA GLU A 236 -27.71 -17.78 0.93
C GLU A 236 -28.57 -18.06 2.17
N ASN A 237 -27.99 -18.67 3.20
CA ASN A 237 -28.58 -18.67 4.52
C ASN A 237 -28.12 -17.40 5.24
N THR A 238 -28.96 -16.38 5.25
CA THR A 238 -28.80 -15.18 6.07
C THR A 238 -28.61 -15.61 7.53
N LEU A 239 -27.39 -15.46 8.08
CA LEU A 239 -27.12 -15.73 9.49
C LEU A 239 -28.13 -14.98 10.37
N SER A 240 -28.55 -15.60 11.47
CA SER A 240 -29.44 -14.91 12.42
C SER A 240 -28.75 -13.66 12.99
N PRO A 241 -29.51 -12.61 13.35
CA PRO A 241 -28.93 -11.38 13.91
C PRO A 241 -28.04 -11.63 15.13
N LEU A 242 -28.39 -12.62 15.96
CA LEU A 242 -27.61 -12.99 17.14
C LEU A 242 -26.30 -13.71 16.78
N GLU A 243 -26.29 -14.58 15.78
CA GLU A 243 -25.06 -15.24 15.31
C GLU A 243 -24.10 -14.24 14.65
N SER A 244 -24.65 -13.28 13.87
CA SER A 244 -23.86 -12.17 13.32
C SER A 244 -23.22 -11.32 14.43
N LEU A 245 -23.97 -11.05 15.51
CA LEU A 245 -23.47 -10.31 16.66
C LEU A 245 -22.34 -11.06 17.39
N LYS A 246 -22.50 -12.37 17.60
CA LYS A 246 -21.47 -13.23 18.23
C LYS A 246 -20.17 -13.22 17.42
N LEU A 247 -20.23 -13.36 16.09
CA LEU A 247 -19.04 -13.31 15.23
C LEU A 247 -18.29 -11.97 15.37
N LYS A 248 -19.02 -10.85 15.37
CA LYS A 248 -18.42 -9.52 15.55
C LYS A 248 -17.80 -9.34 16.93
N MET A 249 -18.41 -9.89 17.98
CA MET A 249 -17.83 -9.91 19.32
C MET A 249 -16.54 -10.75 19.36
N LYS A 250 -16.47 -11.89 18.66
CA LYS A 250 -15.23 -12.68 18.55
C LYS A 250 -14.09 -11.89 17.88
N VAL A 251 -14.39 -11.11 16.83
CA VAL A 251 -13.40 -10.19 16.23
C VAL A 251 -12.91 -9.16 17.25
N VAL A 252 -13.82 -8.54 18.02
CA VAL A 252 -13.43 -7.62 19.11
C VAL A 252 -12.56 -8.31 20.14
N PHE A 253 -12.87 -9.56 20.51
CA PHE A 253 -12.10 -10.34 21.47
C PHE A 253 -10.66 -10.61 21.02
N ILE A 254 -10.48 -11.12 19.80
CA ILE A 254 -9.16 -11.40 19.23
C ILE A 254 -8.31 -10.13 19.14
N LEU A 255 -8.92 -9.00 18.74
CA LEU A 255 -8.23 -7.72 18.55
C LEU A 255 -8.14 -6.88 19.83
N ASN A 256 -8.72 -7.31 20.95
CA ASN A 256 -8.81 -6.47 22.15
C ASN A 256 -7.42 -6.16 22.72
N GLN A 257 -6.55 -7.18 22.74
CA GLN A 257 -5.18 -7.08 23.27
C GLN A 257 -4.22 -6.36 22.33
N VAL A 258 -4.57 -6.28 21.06
CA VAL A 258 -3.72 -5.73 20.01
C VAL A 258 -3.74 -4.21 20.11
N GLU A 259 -2.54 -3.61 20.19
CA GLU A 259 -2.37 -2.16 20.25
C GLU A 259 -1.84 -1.64 18.91
N GLY A 260 -2.55 -0.68 18.32
CA GLY A 260 -2.11 0.00 17.09
C GLY A 260 -2.36 -0.80 15.80
N ASP A 261 -2.14 -2.11 15.82
CA ASP A 261 -2.47 -2.98 14.67
C ASP A 261 -3.99 -3.13 14.53
N PHE A 262 -4.47 -3.20 13.28
CA PHE A 262 -5.89 -3.39 12.95
C PHE A 262 -6.86 -2.39 13.61
N LYS A 263 -6.40 -1.20 14.02
CA LYS A 263 -7.22 -0.18 14.68
C LYS A 263 -8.53 0.14 13.95
N LYS A 264 -8.49 0.26 12.62
CA LYS A 264 -9.68 0.52 11.79
C LYS A 264 -10.72 -0.59 11.93
N LEU A 265 -10.28 -1.84 11.81
CA LEU A 265 -11.13 -3.02 11.94
C LEU A 265 -11.70 -3.16 13.36
N LYS A 266 -10.90 -2.90 14.39
CA LYS A 266 -11.34 -2.87 15.80
C LYS A 266 -12.43 -1.83 16.03
N ILE A 267 -12.27 -0.61 15.50
CA ILE A 267 -13.29 0.45 15.57
C ILE A 267 -14.58 0.05 14.85
N GLU A 268 -14.46 -0.52 13.66
CA GLU A 268 -15.61 -0.97 12.87
C GLU A 268 -16.39 -2.08 13.58
N ALA A 269 -15.68 -3.07 14.14
CA ALA A 269 -16.26 -4.16 14.91
C ALA A 269 -17.03 -3.64 16.13
N VAL A 270 -16.42 -2.75 16.93
CA VAL A 270 -17.07 -2.16 18.12
C VAL A 270 -18.30 -1.35 17.73
N LYS A 271 -18.22 -0.49 16.70
CA LYS A 271 -19.38 0.27 16.20
C LYS A 271 -20.49 -0.66 15.71
N SER A 272 -20.15 -1.73 15.01
CA SER A 272 -21.14 -2.69 14.51
C SER A 272 -21.84 -3.43 15.65
N VAL A 273 -21.11 -3.83 16.71
CA VAL A 273 -21.70 -4.41 17.92
C VAL A 273 -22.66 -3.42 18.58
N ILE A 274 -22.21 -2.19 18.83
CA ILE A 274 -23.02 -1.12 19.47
C ILE A 274 -24.32 -0.84 18.68
N SER A 275 -24.25 -0.79 17.36
CA SER A 275 -25.42 -0.52 16.50
C SER A 275 -26.49 -1.62 16.51
N GLN A 276 -26.14 -2.83 16.95
CA GLN A 276 -27.03 -3.98 17.01
C GLN A 276 -27.59 -4.24 18.42
N VAL A 277 -27.16 -3.46 19.42
CA VAL A 277 -27.71 -3.54 20.78
C VAL A 277 -29.13 -2.98 20.77
N LYS A 278 -30.08 -3.81 21.22
CA LYS A 278 -31.51 -3.50 21.38
C LYS A 278 -31.99 -4.09 22.70
N PHE A 279 -33.15 -3.66 23.19
CA PHE A 279 -33.72 -4.22 24.43
C PHE A 279 -33.91 -5.74 24.39
N GLU A 280 -34.29 -6.30 23.25
CA GLU A 280 -34.49 -7.74 23.06
C GLU A 280 -33.23 -8.59 23.29
N ASN A 281 -32.04 -8.02 23.02
CA ASN A 281 -30.78 -8.76 23.04
C ASN A 281 -29.77 -8.24 24.08
N ILE A 282 -30.03 -7.11 24.75
CA ILE A 282 -29.05 -6.44 25.60
C ILE A 282 -28.54 -7.30 26.76
N LEU A 283 -29.41 -8.10 27.36
CA LEU A 283 -29.03 -9.03 28.42
C LEU A 283 -28.16 -10.17 27.90
N HIS A 284 -28.50 -10.73 26.74
CA HIS A 284 -27.66 -11.71 26.06
C HIS A 284 -26.29 -11.13 25.69
N VAL A 285 -26.23 -9.87 25.28
CA VAL A 285 -24.97 -9.16 25.01
C VAL A 285 -24.15 -9.01 26.29
N LEU A 286 -24.76 -8.65 27.42
CA LEU A 286 -24.07 -8.57 28.71
C LEU A 286 -23.52 -9.92 29.17
N ASP A 287 -24.26 -11.01 28.97
CA ASP A 287 -23.80 -12.37 29.28
C ASP A 287 -22.61 -12.77 28.39
N LEU A 288 -22.68 -12.48 27.09
CA LEU A 288 -21.57 -12.71 26.15
C LEU A 288 -20.34 -11.88 26.53
N ILE A 289 -20.52 -10.62 26.92
CA ILE A 289 -19.41 -9.77 27.41
C ILE A 289 -18.79 -10.38 28.67
N HIS A 290 -19.59 -10.91 29.59
CA HIS A 290 -19.09 -11.55 30.80
C HIS A 290 -18.20 -12.76 30.46
N ILE A 291 -18.65 -13.62 29.56
CA ILE A 291 -17.89 -14.79 29.09
C ILE A 291 -16.57 -14.35 28.42
N MET A 292 -16.60 -13.33 27.56
CA MET A 292 -15.41 -12.83 26.86
C MET A 292 -14.40 -12.22 27.84
N LEU A 293 -14.85 -11.46 28.84
CA LEU A 293 -13.98 -10.90 29.88
C LEU A 293 -13.31 -11.99 30.73
N GLN A 294 -14.03 -13.07 31.05
CA GLN A 294 -13.45 -14.21 31.77
C GLN A 294 -12.37 -14.91 30.94
N ARG A 295 -12.61 -15.13 29.64
CA ARG A 295 -11.58 -15.68 28.74
C ARG A 295 -10.40 -14.73 28.61
N GLU A 296 -10.63 -13.43 28.54
CA GLU A 296 -9.57 -12.42 28.47
C GLU A 296 -8.62 -12.53 29.69
N LEU A 297 -9.21 -12.61 30.89
CA LEU A 297 -8.49 -12.82 32.15
C LEU A 297 -7.69 -14.13 32.16
N LYS A 298 -8.24 -15.21 31.60
CA LYS A 298 -7.58 -16.52 31.59
C LYS A 298 -6.36 -16.54 30.67
N TYR A 299 -6.47 -15.99 29.46
CA TYR A 299 -5.47 -16.18 28.41
C TYR A 299 -4.45 -15.05 28.28
N PHE A 300 -4.79 -13.83 28.71
CA PHE A 300 -3.96 -12.64 28.47
C PHE A 300 -3.50 -11.93 29.75
N PHE A 301 -3.97 -12.35 30.92
CA PHE A 301 -3.54 -11.83 32.21
C PHE A 301 -3.02 -12.99 33.08
N GLU A 302 -1.81 -12.85 33.63
CA GLU A 302 -1.27 -13.85 34.55
C GLU A 302 -2.15 -13.92 35.82
N GLN A 303 -2.43 -15.13 36.30
CA GLN A 303 -2.89 -15.32 37.66
C GLN A 303 -1.72 -14.98 38.59
N ASP A 304 -1.61 -13.71 38.99
CA ASP A 304 -0.88 -13.40 40.22
C ASP A 304 -1.59 -14.15 41.35
N SER A 305 -1.04 -15.32 41.68
CA SER A 305 -1.42 -16.11 42.83
C SER A 305 -1.45 -15.17 44.04
N THR A 306 -2.58 -15.11 44.73
CA THR A 306 -2.91 -14.29 45.93
C THR A 306 -3.79 -13.05 45.74
N THR A 307 -4.80 -13.04 44.85
CA THR A 307 -6.01 -12.25 45.14
C THR A 307 -7.29 -12.93 44.66
N ASN A 308 -8.30 -12.96 45.54
CA ASN A 308 -9.60 -13.57 45.28
C ASN A 308 -10.23 -13.02 43.98
N SER A 309 -10.78 -13.95 43.20
CA SER A 309 -11.37 -13.81 41.86
C SER A 309 -12.49 -12.78 41.71
N GLU A 310 -13.01 -12.24 42.81
CA GLU A 310 -14.04 -11.20 42.80
C GLU A 310 -13.48 -9.76 42.93
N SER A 311 -12.21 -9.59 43.33
CA SER A 311 -11.64 -8.26 43.60
C SER A 311 -10.94 -7.59 42.41
N LEU A 312 -10.60 -8.33 41.35
CA LEU A 312 -10.01 -7.76 40.12
C LEU A 312 -10.99 -6.91 39.31
N CYS A 313 -12.29 -6.99 39.60
CA CYS A 313 -13.28 -6.16 38.91
C CYS A 313 -13.26 -4.69 39.35
N HIS A 314 -12.58 -4.33 40.45
CA HIS A 314 -12.64 -2.99 41.04
C HIS A 314 -11.31 -2.28 41.27
N ASN A 315 -10.14 -2.90 41.04
CA ASN A 315 -8.89 -2.23 41.41
C ASN A 315 -7.69 -2.54 40.49
N THR A 316 -7.63 -1.91 39.31
CA THR A 316 -6.38 -1.72 38.52
C THR A 316 -6.45 -0.40 37.74
N ASN A 317 -6.14 0.71 38.42
CA ASN A 317 -6.33 2.08 37.96
C ASN A 317 -5.47 2.56 36.76
N ASN A 318 -4.66 1.70 36.12
CA ASN A 318 -3.89 2.10 34.93
C ASN A 318 -4.15 1.29 33.65
N ASN A 319 -4.75 0.09 33.74
CA ASN A 319 -5.11 -0.74 32.58
C ASN A 319 -6.63 -0.72 32.26
N ASN A 320 -7.42 -0.09 33.13
CA ASN A 320 -8.90 -0.05 33.07
C ASN A 320 -9.49 0.66 31.84
N THR A 321 -8.72 1.47 31.10
CA THR A 321 -9.21 2.31 29.98
C THR A 321 -9.11 1.67 28.59
N ARG A 322 -8.52 0.46 28.49
CA ARG A 322 -8.14 -0.14 27.19
C ARG A 322 -9.03 -1.28 26.68
N CYS A 323 -9.80 -1.95 27.55
CA CYS A 323 -10.64 -3.09 27.14
C CYS A 323 -11.93 -2.62 26.45
N ALA A 324 -12.09 -2.95 25.17
CA ALA A 324 -13.27 -2.61 24.37
C ALA A 324 -14.56 -3.17 24.97
N PHE A 325 -14.53 -4.40 25.51
CA PHE A 325 -15.70 -5.01 26.14
C PHE A 325 -16.17 -4.30 27.41
N ARG A 326 -15.25 -3.76 28.20
CA ARG A 326 -15.62 -2.98 29.40
C ARG A 326 -16.35 -1.70 29.01
N LYS A 327 -15.89 -1.03 27.94
CA LYS A 327 -16.60 0.11 27.35
C LYS A 327 -17.96 -0.33 26.82
N ILE A 328 -18.05 -1.40 26.01
CA ILE A 328 -19.34 -1.90 25.48
C ILE A 328 -20.31 -2.25 26.63
N LYS A 329 -19.81 -2.83 27.73
CA LYS A 329 -20.60 -3.06 28.95
C LYS A 329 -21.14 -1.75 29.52
N GLU A 330 -20.30 -0.73 29.65
CA GLU A 330 -20.72 0.59 30.11
C GLU A 330 -21.78 1.20 29.18
N TYR A 331 -21.60 1.09 27.86
CA TYR A 331 -22.60 1.54 26.90
C TYR A 331 -23.93 0.80 27.05
N CYS A 332 -23.92 -0.52 27.23
CA CYS A 332 -25.14 -1.30 27.45
C CYS A 332 -25.86 -0.83 28.73
N LEU A 333 -25.11 -0.64 29.82
CA LEU A 333 -25.69 -0.16 31.08
C LEU A 333 -26.22 1.28 30.98
N ASP A 334 -25.55 2.17 30.25
CA ASP A 334 -26.02 3.53 29.98
C ASP A 334 -27.27 3.53 29.10
N TYR A 335 -27.32 2.63 28.11
CA TYR A 335 -28.47 2.45 27.24
C TYR A 335 -29.71 1.99 28.02
N ILE A 336 -29.55 1.00 28.92
CA ILE A 336 -30.63 0.57 29.82
C ILE A 336 -31.07 1.73 30.71
N GLY A 337 -30.14 2.39 31.40
CA GLY A 337 -30.48 3.46 32.36
C GLY A 337 -31.15 4.68 31.74
N THR A 338 -30.73 5.06 30.53
CA THR A 338 -31.29 6.21 29.81
C THR A 338 -32.68 5.91 29.24
N ASN A 339 -32.91 4.70 28.75
CA ASN A 339 -34.13 4.35 28.03
C ASN A 339 -35.19 3.61 28.89
N ALA A 340 -34.87 3.26 30.15
CA ALA A 340 -35.76 2.52 31.06
C ALA A 340 -37.13 3.17 31.33
N GLY A 341 -37.27 4.49 31.12
CA GLY A 341 -38.52 5.21 31.38
C GLY A 341 -39.27 5.68 30.12
N HIS A 342 -38.78 5.39 28.91
CA HIS A 342 -39.30 5.98 27.67
C HIS A 342 -39.75 4.96 26.62
N ASP A 343 -39.34 3.69 26.72
CA ASP A 343 -39.62 2.67 25.71
C ASP A 343 -40.62 1.63 26.23
N GLU A 344 -41.70 1.39 25.47
CA GLU A 344 -42.78 0.45 25.83
C GLU A 344 -42.28 -1.00 25.95
N GLY A 345 -41.14 -1.34 25.33
CA GLY A 345 -40.54 -2.66 25.39
C GLY A 345 -39.71 -2.97 26.65
N TYR A 346 -39.43 -1.98 27.51
CA TYR A 346 -38.53 -2.16 28.66
C TYR A 346 -39.02 -3.21 29.67
N SER A 347 -40.30 -3.15 30.03
CA SER A 347 -40.88 -4.08 30.99
C SER A 347 -40.95 -5.52 30.45
N ILE A 348 -41.21 -5.65 29.14
CA ILE A 348 -41.35 -6.93 28.45
C ILE A 348 -40.03 -7.68 28.38
N TYR A 349 -38.94 -7.00 28.02
CA TYR A 349 -37.65 -7.64 27.71
C TYR A 349 -36.61 -7.54 28.84
N VAL A 350 -36.76 -6.60 29.76
CA VAL A 350 -35.72 -6.26 30.74
C VAL A 350 -36.22 -6.37 32.18
N GLU A 351 -37.31 -5.70 32.55
CA GLU A 351 -37.78 -5.65 33.96
C GLU A 351 -38.16 -7.03 34.54
N ASN A 352 -38.75 -7.90 33.72
CA ASN A 352 -39.19 -9.24 34.14
C ASN A 352 -38.10 -10.32 34.07
N ASP A 353 -36.89 -9.99 33.59
CA ASP A 353 -35.80 -10.95 33.46
C ASP A 353 -34.97 -11.00 34.76
N GLU A 354 -34.81 -12.18 35.33
CA GLU A 354 -34.10 -12.39 36.61
C GLU A 354 -32.64 -11.88 36.58
N ARG A 355 -32.00 -11.89 35.40
CA ARG A 355 -30.62 -11.41 35.19
C ARG A 355 -30.46 -9.92 35.50
N MET A 356 -31.52 -9.12 35.40
CA MET A 356 -31.45 -7.68 35.67
C MET A 356 -31.16 -7.36 37.13
N THR A 357 -31.45 -8.27 38.04
CA THR A 357 -31.16 -8.11 39.48
C THR A 357 -29.67 -7.82 39.73
N GLN A 358 -28.77 -8.39 38.91
CA GLN A 358 -27.33 -8.19 39.03
C GLN A 358 -26.88 -6.79 38.60
N TYR A 359 -27.65 -6.11 37.75
CA TYR A 359 -27.29 -4.82 37.15
C TYR A 359 -28.09 -3.63 37.71
N ALA A 360 -29.16 -3.88 38.48
CA ALA A 360 -30.09 -2.88 38.99
C ALA A 360 -29.39 -1.65 39.62
N MET A 361 -28.45 -1.87 40.54
CA MET A 361 -27.72 -0.78 41.21
C MET A 361 -26.82 0.05 40.26
N SER A 362 -26.32 -0.57 39.19
CA SER A 362 -25.46 0.09 38.19
C SER A 362 -26.27 0.91 37.20
N VAL A 363 -27.50 0.50 36.91
CA VAL A 363 -28.41 1.14 35.95
C VAL A 363 -29.03 2.41 36.56
N ILE A 364 -29.45 2.37 37.83
CA ILE A 364 -30.13 3.48 38.52
C ILE A 364 -29.30 4.79 38.50
N LYS A 365 -27.98 4.69 38.46
CA LYS A 365 -27.07 5.85 38.51
C LYS A 365 -26.80 6.50 37.15
N ARG A 366 -27.20 5.89 36.04
CA ARG A 366 -26.82 6.31 34.68
C ARG A 366 -27.95 7.10 34.01
N LYS A 367 -27.62 8.25 33.41
CA LYS A 367 -28.60 9.16 32.77
C LYS A 367 -28.22 9.66 31.37
N THR A 368 -27.04 9.31 30.89
CA THR A 368 -26.49 9.79 29.62
C THR A 368 -25.66 8.71 28.96
N ILE A 369 -25.84 8.51 27.66
CA ILE A 369 -24.99 7.62 26.86
C ILE A 369 -23.72 8.35 26.48
N GLN A 370 -22.57 7.86 26.95
CA GLN A 370 -21.27 8.43 26.59
C GLN A 370 -20.75 7.86 25.26
N PRO A 371 -20.22 8.70 24.35
CA PRO A 371 -19.64 8.22 23.10
C PRO A 371 -18.34 7.45 23.38
N GLN A 372 -18.20 6.27 22.78
CA GLN A 372 -16.97 5.48 22.91
C GLN A 372 -15.91 5.93 21.90
N SER A 373 -14.71 6.26 22.40
CA SER A 373 -13.53 6.44 21.57
C SER A 373 -12.45 5.39 21.87
N ILE A 374 -11.82 4.89 20.81
CA ILE A 374 -10.65 4.00 20.87
C ILE A 374 -9.42 4.86 20.55
N ASN A 375 -8.70 5.23 21.61
CA ASN A 375 -7.51 6.10 21.52
C ASN A 375 -6.26 5.22 21.48
N GLU A 376 -5.87 4.79 20.28
CA GLU A 376 -4.65 4.03 20.03
C GLU A 376 -3.78 4.78 19.01
N ALA A 377 -2.47 4.82 19.21
CA ALA A 377 -1.55 5.37 18.21
C ALA A 377 -1.50 4.41 17.01
N PRO A 378 -1.55 4.90 15.76
CA PRO A 378 -1.41 4.03 14.60
C PRO A 378 -0.01 3.41 14.59
N PHE A 379 0.07 2.11 14.27
CA PHE A 379 1.35 1.48 13.99
C PHE A 379 1.87 2.00 12.64
N MET A 380 3.00 2.72 12.67
CA MET A 380 3.65 3.22 11.46
C MET A 380 4.43 2.09 10.83
N ILE A 381 4.02 1.67 9.64
CA ILE A 381 4.79 0.65 8.91
C ILE A 381 5.77 1.34 7.98
N SER A 382 7.01 0.89 8.01
CA SER A 382 8.02 1.16 6.99
C SER A 382 7.48 1.03 5.57
N ASN A 383 8.03 1.87 4.71
CA ASN A 383 7.63 2.08 3.33
C ASN A 383 8.10 0.97 2.39
N THR A 384 9.02 0.08 2.81
CA THR A 384 9.56 -1.03 2.00
C THR A 384 9.67 -2.31 2.82
N LEU A 385 8.53 -2.88 3.18
CA LEU A 385 8.41 -4.07 4.03
C LEU A 385 9.26 -5.28 3.59
N PHE A 386 9.32 -5.57 2.28
CA PHE A 386 10.12 -6.69 1.76
C PHE A 386 11.62 -6.39 1.77
N PHE A 387 12.03 -5.14 1.55
CA PHE A 387 13.43 -4.74 1.69
C PHE A 387 13.90 -4.93 3.14
N ASP A 388 13.10 -4.50 4.11
CA ASP A 388 13.40 -4.70 5.53
C ASP A 388 13.42 -6.19 5.90
N LEU A 389 12.50 -6.97 5.31
CA LEU A 389 12.45 -8.42 5.50
C LEU A 389 13.71 -9.12 4.99
N TYR A 390 14.24 -8.73 3.82
CA TYR A 390 15.48 -9.30 3.27
C TYR A 390 16.65 -9.14 4.25
N HIS A 391 16.68 -8.03 5.02
CA HIS A 391 17.71 -7.73 6.00
C HIS A 391 17.39 -8.23 7.43
N SER A 392 16.22 -8.84 7.65
CA SER A 392 15.70 -9.16 9.00
C SER A 392 16.34 -10.39 9.67
N GLY A 393 17.17 -11.15 8.95
CA GLY A 393 17.94 -12.30 9.47
C GLY A 393 17.14 -13.55 9.85
N ASN A 394 15.81 -13.51 9.86
CA ASN A 394 14.92 -14.61 10.24
C ASN A 394 14.49 -15.46 9.04
N THR A 395 15.37 -16.33 8.53
CA THR A 395 15.20 -17.02 7.24
C THR A 395 15.07 -18.54 7.37
N ASP A 396 14.32 -19.17 6.47
CA ASP A 396 14.08 -20.61 6.42
C ASP A 396 14.79 -21.32 5.25
N PHE A 397 15.57 -20.57 4.45
CA PHE A 397 16.39 -21.10 3.36
C PHE A 397 17.69 -20.30 3.17
N GLU A 398 18.75 -20.99 2.76
CA GLU A 398 20.07 -20.40 2.50
C GLU A 398 20.60 -20.90 1.15
N ILE A 399 21.02 -19.97 0.29
CA ILE A 399 21.60 -20.24 -1.03
C ILE A 399 23.11 -20.00 -0.93
N LYS A 400 23.91 -21.02 -1.25
CA LYS A 400 25.37 -20.90 -1.31
C LYS A 400 25.81 -20.59 -2.73
N LEU A 401 26.50 -19.45 -2.92
CA LEU A 401 27.00 -19.01 -4.21
C LEU A 401 28.40 -19.56 -4.52
N MET A 402 28.78 -19.57 -5.80
CA MET A 402 30.11 -20.00 -6.26
C MET A 402 31.23 -19.13 -5.68
N SER A 403 30.98 -17.82 -5.50
CA SER A 403 31.88 -16.89 -4.80
C SER A 403 32.15 -17.22 -3.33
N GLY A 404 31.40 -18.15 -2.73
CA GLY A 404 31.47 -18.49 -1.31
C GLY A 404 30.57 -17.63 -0.41
N LYS A 405 29.83 -16.68 -0.98
CA LYS A 405 28.80 -15.91 -0.27
C LYS A 405 27.54 -16.75 -0.05
N THR A 406 26.89 -16.57 1.10
CA THR A 406 25.60 -17.21 1.42
C THR A 406 24.50 -16.17 1.45
N VAL A 407 23.45 -16.37 0.65
CA VAL A 407 22.27 -15.51 0.60
C VAL A 407 21.16 -16.15 1.42
N LYS A 408 20.75 -15.48 2.50
CA LYS A 408 19.67 -15.93 3.37
C LYS A 408 18.34 -15.41 2.84
N CYS A 409 17.34 -16.28 2.72
CA CYS A 409 16.07 -15.92 2.10
C CYS A 409 14.88 -16.72 2.63
N HIS A 410 13.67 -16.33 2.21
CA HIS A 410 12.42 -16.92 2.64
C HIS A 410 11.82 -17.74 1.49
N LYS A 411 11.54 -19.03 1.73
CA LYS A 411 10.96 -19.92 0.70
C LYS A 411 9.68 -19.35 0.11
N THR A 412 8.80 -18.84 0.97
CA THR A 412 7.49 -18.30 0.59
C THR A 412 7.62 -17.07 -0.33
N VAL A 413 8.56 -16.17 -0.05
CA VAL A 413 8.81 -14.98 -0.89
C VAL A 413 9.29 -15.42 -2.28
N LEU A 414 10.23 -16.37 -2.32
CA LEU A 414 10.79 -16.88 -3.57
C LEU A 414 9.74 -17.60 -4.43
N SER A 415 8.98 -18.54 -3.85
CA SER A 415 7.91 -19.25 -4.56
C SER A 415 6.83 -18.32 -5.09
N SER A 416 6.51 -17.25 -4.36
CA SER A 416 5.45 -16.32 -4.78
C SER A 416 5.78 -15.51 -6.04
N LYS A 417 7.06 -15.39 -6.40
CA LYS A 417 7.53 -14.56 -7.51
C LYS A 417 8.17 -15.33 -8.64
N ASN A 418 8.53 -16.58 -8.41
CA ASN A 418 9.32 -17.35 -9.34
C ASN A 418 8.89 -18.83 -9.33
N PRO A 419 8.30 -19.32 -10.45
CA PRO A 419 7.83 -20.70 -10.57
C PRO A 419 8.91 -21.76 -10.33
N PHE A 420 10.18 -21.44 -10.62
CA PHE A 420 11.30 -22.34 -10.33
C PHE A 420 11.36 -22.70 -8.84
N PHE A 421 11.26 -21.69 -7.97
CA PHE A 421 11.32 -21.91 -6.52
C PHE A 421 10.06 -22.57 -5.99
N GLU A 422 8.91 -22.28 -6.60
CA GLU A 422 7.67 -23.00 -6.31
C GLU A 422 7.83 -24.49 -6.58
N CYS A 423 8.32 -24.89 -7.76
CA CYS A 423 8.60 -26.28 -8.08
C CYS A 423 9.68 -26.90 -7.17
N LEU A 424 10.74 -26.15 -6.87
CA LEU A 424 11.84 -26.60 -6.01
C LEU A 424 11.36 -26.94 -4.60
N PHE A 425 10.46 -26.14 -4.02
CA PHE A 425 10.00 -26.32 -2.64
C PHE A 425 8.73 -27.17 -2.51
N SER A 426 7.92 -27.30 -3.57
CA SER A 426 6.69 -28.11 -3.55
C SER A 426 6.92 -29.61 -3.73
N GLY A 427 8.03 -30.02 -4.33
CA GLY A 427 8.26 -31.44 -4.60
C GLY A 427 8.95 -32.22 -3.47
N ASN A 428 8.67 -33.52 -3.40
CA ASN A 428 9.37 -34.51 -2.55
C ASN A 428 10.74 -34.92 -3.13
N TRP A 429 11.40 -34.03 -3.87
CA TRP A 429 12.67 -34.34 -4.50
C TRP A 429 13.75 -34.36 -3.43
N LEU A 430 14.38 -35.53 -3.24
CA LEU A 430 15.61 -35.68 -2.48
C LEU A 430 16.76 -35.09 -3.32
N LEU A 431 16.79 -33.77 -3.46
CA LEU A 431 17.89 -33.06 -4.09
C LEU A 431 18.93 -32.80 -3.01
N ASP A 432 20.04 -33.53 -3.07
CA ASP A 432 21.28 -33.12 -2.42
C ASP A 432 21.66 -31.74 -3.00
N LEU A 433 21.23 -30.67 -2.32
CA LEU A 433 21.47 -29.26 -2.66
C LEU A 433 22.96 -28.86 -2.53
N GLU A 434 23.89 -29.76 -2.84
CA GLU A 434 25.33 -29.49 -2.83
C GLU A 434 25.80 -28.70 -4.06
N GLU A 435 24.93 -28.43 -5.03
CA GLU A 435 25.24 -27.53 -6.15
C GLU A 435 25.30 -26.07 -5.69
N LYS A 436 26.49 -25.48 -5.78
CA LYS A 436 26.68 -24.03 -5.59
C LYS A 436 25.96 -23.29 -6.72
N TYR A 437 25.15 -22.30 -6.37
CA TYR A 437 24.47 -21.44 -7.32
C TYR A 437 25.42 -20.40 -7.89
N THR A 438 25.17 -19.94 -9.11
CA THR A 438 25.96 -18.86 -9.72
C THR A 438 25.69 -17.52 -9.04
N ASP A 439 26.63 -16.58 -9.11
CA ASP A 439 26.54 -15.32 -8.34
C ASP A 439 25.36 -14.43 -8.77
N GLU A 440 24.85 -14.61 -10.00
CA GLU A 440 23.65 -13.93 -10.51
C GLU A 440 22.39 -14.29 -9.71
N MET A 441 22.39 -15.45 -9.04
CA MET A 441 21.25 -15.92 -8.25
C MET A 441 20.91 -14.96 -7.11
N GLU A 442 21.89 -14.21 -6.60
CA GLU A 442 21.64 -13.16 -5.60
C GLU A 442 20.67 -12.11 -6.12
N TYR A 443 20.86 -11.63 -7.36
CA TYR A 443 20.02 -10.58 -7.94
C TYR A 443 18.62 -11.11 -8.30
N ILE A 444 18.50 -12.40 -8.67
CA ILE A 444 17.21 -13.08 -8.82
C ILE A 444 16.47 -13.11 -7.48
N VAL A 445 17.18 -13.43 -6.38
CA VAL A 445 16.60 -13.38 -5.03
C VAL A 445 16.19 -11.95 -4.68
N GLN A 446 17.07 -10.95 -4.83
CA GLN A 446 16.76 -9.55 -4.56
C GLN A 446 15.50 -9.11 -5.32
N TYR A 447 15.41 -9.46 -6.61
CA TYR A 447 14.25 -9.15 -7.44
C TYR A 447 12.95 -9.73 -6.87
N CYS A 448 12.96 -10.95 -6.32
CA CYS A 448 11.80 -11.52 -5.62
C CYS A 448 11.38 -10.70 -4.39
N TYR A 449 12.29 -9.99 -3.71
CA TYR A 449 11.97 -9.05 -2.63
C TYR A 449 11.54 -7.67 -3.11
N GLY A 450 11.60 -7.39 -4.41
CA GLY A 450 11.26 -6.08 -4.91
C GLY A 450 12.33 -5.03 -4.72
N PHE A 451 13.60 -5.41 -4.84
CA PHE A 451 14.62 -4.45 -5.22
C PHE A 451 15.70 -5.18 -6.02
N VAL A 452 16.57 -4.46 -6.72
CA VAL A 452 17.78 -5.04 -7.33
C VAL A 452 18.88 -4.03 -7.12
N GLU A 453 19.94 -4.42 -6.42
CA GLU A 453 21.16 -3.60 -6.30
C GLU A 453 21.90 -3.56 -7.63
N GLN A 454 22.73 -2.54 -7.84
CA GLN A 454 23.46 -2.40 -9.10
C GLN A 454 24.43 -3.57 -9.29
N PRO A 455 24.24 -4.40 -10.34
CA PRO A 455 25.13 -5.51 -10.59
C PRO A 455 26.49 -5.00 -11.07
N SER A 456 27.54 -5.75 -10.73
CA SER A 456 28.84 -5.53 -11.35
C SER A 456 28.74 -5.73 -12.86
N GLN A 457 29.43 -4.90 -13.66
CA GLN A 457 29.29 -4.90 -15.12
C GLN A 457 29.55 -6.28 -15.77
N HIS A 458 30.42 -7.11 -15.20
CA HIS A 458 30.70 -8.46 -15.69
C HIS A 458 29.55 -9.46 -15.43
N LEU A 459 28.66 -9.19 -14.47
CA LEU A 459 27.50 -10.02 -14.13
C LEU A 459 26.23 -9.62 -14.88
N VAL A 460 26.21 -8.46 -15.55
CA VAL A 460 24.99 -7.96 -16.24
C VAL A 460 24.53 -8.92 -17.33
N VAL A 461 25.44 -9.34 -18.22
CA VAL A 461 25.11 -10.26 -19.32
C VAL A 461 24.70 -11.65 -18.80
N PRO A 462 25.45 -12.29 -17.89
CA PRO A 462 25.01 -13.53 -17.24
C PRO A 462 23.64 -13.41 -16.54
N LEU A 463 23.39 -12.30 -15.84
CA LEU A 463 22.15 -12.07 -15.12
C LEU A 463 20.97 -11.91 -16.08
N ILE A 464 21.14 -11.26 -17.23
CA ILE A 464 20.12 -11.18 -18.28
C ILE A 464 19.74 -12.60 -18.75
N LYS A 465 20.74 -13.45 -19.04
CA LYS A 465 20.49 -14.85 -19.44
C LYS A 465 19.73 -15.61 -18.35
N LYS A 466 20.14 -15.45 -17.09
CA LYS A 466 19.50 -16.09 -15.94
C LYS A 466 18.06 -15.58 -15.72
N ALA A 467 17.81 -14.29 -15.92
CA ALA A 467 16.48 -13.71 -15.84
C ALA A 467 15.53 -14.30 -16.90
N HIS A 468 16.03 -14.54 -18.12
CA HIS A 468 15.27 -15.28 -19.15
C HIS A 468 14.98 -16.73 -18.74
N GLU A 469 15.96 -17.44 -18.17
CA GLU A 469 15.74 -18.82 -17.67
C GLU A 469 14.64 -18.90 -16.61
N HIS A 470 14.47 -17.84 -15.81
CA HIS A 470 13.42 -17.72 -14.79
C HIS A 470 12.14 -17.01 -15.26
N ASP A 471 12.00 -16.72 -16.56
CA ASP A 471 10.85 -16.00 -17.16
C ASP A 471 10.55 -14.63 -16.52
N MET A 472 11.60 -13.89 -16.14
CA MET A 472 11.49 -12.57 -15.50
C MET A 472 11.63 -11.41 -16.50
N LYS A 473 10.62 -11.20 -17.34
CA LYS A 473 10.65 -10.19 -18.43
C LYS A 473 10.89 -8.76 -17.96
N ASP A 474 10.26 -8.35 -16.86
CA ASP A 474 10.41 -7.00 -16.30
C ASP A 474 11.85 -6.75 -15.82
N LEU A 475 12.50 -7.79 -15.26
CA LEU A 475 13.90 -7.71 -14.84
C LEU A 475 14.83 -7.55 -16.06
N VAL A 476 14.58 -8.31 -17.13
CA VAL A 476 15.32 -8.18 -18.40
C VAL A 476 15.22 -6.74 -18.93
N GLU A 477 14.01 -6.18 -18.97
CA GLU A 477 13.82 -4.80 -19.44
C GLU A 477 14.57 -3.77 -18.59
N ILE A 478 14.55 -3.93 -17.27
CA ILE A 478 15.28 -3.06 -16.34
C ILE A 478 16.80 -3.13 -16.59
N LEU A 479 17.35 -4.35 -16.69
CA LEU A 479 18.78 -4.57 -16.87
C LEU A 479 19.26 -4.00 -18.21
N VAL A 480 18.52 -4.25 -19.30
CA VAL A 480 18.90 -3.80 -20.64
C VAL A 480 18.83 -2.28 -20.78
N ARG A 481 17.81 -1.63 -20.20
CA ARG A 481 17.65 -0.17 -20.33
C ARG A 481 18.57 0.64 -19.41
N LYS A 482 18.89 0.13 -18.22
CA LYS A 482 19.56 0.91 -17.17
C LYS A 482 20.98 0.48 -16.85
N GLU A 483 21.26 -0.82 -16.87
CA GLU A 483 22.53 -1.37 -16.33
C GLU A 483 23.47 -1.87 -17.43
N LEU A 484 22.94 -2.23 -18.60
CA LEU A 484 23.72 -2.67 -19.76
C LEU A 484 24.49 -1.48 -20.38
N SER A 485 25.79 -1.40 -20.08
CA SER A 485 26.68 -0.43 -20.71
C SER A 485 27.27 -0.98 -22.00
N LEU A 486 27.04 -0.27 -23.11
CA LEU A 486 27.62 -0.61 -24.42
C LEU A 486 28.79 0.33 -24.75
N THR A 487 29.90 -0.27 -25.15
CA THR A 487 31.12 0.40 -25.61
C THR A 487 31.59 -0.29 -26.88
N LEU A 488 32.48 0.36 -27.65
CA LEU A 488 33.02 -0.24 -28.88
C LEU A 488 33.79 -1.55 -28.64
N ASP A 489 34.33 -1.73 -27.42
CA ASP A 489 35.17 -2.87 -27.09
C ASP A 489 34.37 -4.05 -26.53
N ASN A 490 33.25 -3.80 -25.83
CA ASN A 490 32.40 -4.87 -25.29
C ASN A 490 31.24 -5.26 -26.22
N PHE A 491 30.94 -4.47 -27.26
CA PHE A 491 29.77 -4.68 -28.13
C PHE A 491 29.76 -6.07 -28.79
N ALA A 492 30.89 -6.53 -29.31
CA ALA A 492 31.00 -7.84 -29.96
C ALA A 492 30.63 -8.98 -29.00
N TYR A 493 31.21 -8.95 -27.80
CA TYR A 493 30.95 -9.94 -26.74
C TYR A 493 29.48 -9.94 -26.31
N VAL A 494 28.89 -8.76 -26.07
CA VAL A 494 27.49 -8.66 -25.64
C VAL A 494 26.54 -9.23 -26.70
N VAL A 495 26.80 -8.94 -27.98
CA VAL A 495 25.96 -9.42 -29.09
C VAL A 495 26.10 -10.92 -29.30
N GLU A 496 27.31 -11.47 -29.16
CA GLU A 496 27.55 -12.91 -29.24
C GLU A 496 26.81 -13.65 -28.11
N GLU A 497 26.97 -13.21 -26.87
CA GLU A 497 26.39 -13.85 -25.68
C GLU A 497 24.86 -13.76 -25.62
N LEU A 498 24.28 -12.68 -26.14
CA LEU A 498 22.84 -12.43 -26.12
C LEU A 498 22.16 -12.72 -27.46
N SER A 499 22.87 -13.33 -28.41
CA SER A 499 22.40 -13.57 -29.78
C SER A 499 20.99 -14.19 -29.89
N ALA A 500 20.64 -15.08 -28.96
CA ALA A 500 19.32 -15.72 -28.88
C ALA A 500 18.16 -14.79 -28.50
N TYR A 501 18.44 -13.64 -27.88
CA TYR A 501 17.44 -12.73 -27.28
C TYR A 501 17.33 -11.38 -28.01
N LEU A 502 18.22 -11.11 -28.99
CA LEU A 502 18.33 -9.79 -29.65
C LEU A 502 17.11 -9.37 -30.47
N GLU A 503 16.22 -10.31 -30.81
CA GLU A 503 14.97 -10.01 -31.52
C GLU A 503 13.87 -9.46 -30.60
N GLU A 504 14.07 -9.52 -29.27
CA GLU A 504 13.09 -9.01 -28.31
C GLU A 504 13.06 -7.47 -28.26
N PRO A 505 11.88 -6.85 -28.04
CA PRO A 505 11.71 -5.39 -28.04
C PRO A 505 12.62 -4.64 -27.05
N ALA A 506 12.97 -5.27 -25.92
CA ALA A 506 13.82 -4.66 -24.89
C ALA A 506 15.22 -4.32 -25.41
N PHE A 507 15.79 -5.18 -26.27
CA PHE A 507 17.12 -5.00 -26.85
C PHE A 507 17.11 -4.10 -28.09
N GLU A 508 15.96 -4.03 -28.77
CA GLU A 508 15.80 -3.23 -30.00
C GLU A 508 16.13 -1.76 -29.76
N GLN A 509 15.69 -1.17 -28.64
CA GLN A 509 15.91 0.26 -28.40
C GLN A 509 17.35 0.61 -27.96
N VAL A 510 18.08 -0.34 -27.37
CA VAL A 510 19.38 -0.06 -26.74
C VAL A 510 20.52 -0.50 -27.65
N ILE A 511 20.54 -1.78 -28.03
CA ILE A 511 21.62 -2.36 -28.83
C ILE A 511 21.59 -1.81 -30.25
N PHE A 512 20.41 -1.73 -30.88
CA PHE A 512 20.33 -1.22 -32.26
C PHE A 512 20.59 0.28 -32.34
N LYS A 513 20.12 1.06 -31.34
CA LYS A 513 20.44 2.49 -31.28
C LYS A 513 21.95 2.71 -31.17
N PHE A 514 22.63 1.97 -30.31
CA PHE A 514 24.08 2.04 -30.17
C PHE A 514 24.80 1.62 -31.46
N ALA A 515 24.37 0.52 -32.09
CA ALA A 515 24.93 0.02 -33.35
C ALA A 515 24.79 1.06 -34.48
N CYS A 516 23.60 1.65 -34.63
CA CYS A 516 23.34 2.70 -35.63
C CYS A 516 24.19 3.96 -35.38
N GLN A 517 24.34 4.38 -34.13
CA GLN A 517 25.14 5.56 -33.76
C GLN A 517 26.64 5.36 -34.00
N ASN A 518 27.14 4.13 -33.88
CA ASN A 518 28.57 3.79 -33.94
C ASN A 518 28.97 2.95 -35.16
N ARG A 519 28.08 2.86 -36.17
CA ARG A 519 28.20 1.96 -37.33
C ARG A 519 29.58 1.94 -38.00
N MET A 520 30.17 3.11 -38.25
CA MET A 520 31.45 3.27 -38.95
C MET A 520 32.62 2.65 -38.18
N LEU A 521 32.56 2.71 -36.85
CA LEU A 521 33.60 2.22 -35.96
C LEU A 521 33.45 0.72 -35.68
N LEU A 522 32.23 0.20 -35.80
CA LEU A 522 31.92 -1.22 -35.56
C LEU A 522 32.22 -2.09 -36.79
N TYR A 523 32.10 -1.57 -38.01
CA TYR A 523 32.34 -2.32 -39.25
C TYR A 523 33.75 -2.93 -39.35
N GLY A 524 34.76 -2.30 -38.73
CA GLY A 524 36.13 -2.81 -38.68
C GLY A 524 36.44 -3.74 -37.49
N LYS A 525 35.51 -3.90 -36.54
CA LYS A 525 35.71 -4.65 -35.29
C LYS A 525 34.84 -5.91 -35.16
N VAL A 526 33.74 -6.00 -35.91
CA VAL A 526 32.75 -7.07 -35.80
C VAL A 526 32.47 -7.63 -37.18
N ASP A 527 32.49 -8.95 -37.33
CA ASP A 527 32.11 -9.61 -38.60
C ASP A 527 30.60 -9.45 -38.84
N PRO A 528 30.18 -8.75 -39.90
CA PRO A 528 28.76 -8.57 -40.20
C PRO A 528 28.03 -9.90 -40.40
N GLN A 529 28.69 -10.94 -40.90
CA GLN A 529 28.02 -12.22 -41.19
C GLN A 529 27.68 -13.03 -39.93
N ALA A 530 28.34 -12.74 -38.80
CA ALA A 530 28.09 -13.39 -37.52
C ALA A 530 26.93 -12.77 -36.72
N LEU A 531 26.35 -11.67 -37.22
CA LEU A 531 25.31 -10.91 -36.54
C LEU A 531 23.89 -11.35 -36.92
N PRO A 532 22.87 -11.14 -36.07
CA PRO A 532 21.48 -11.40 -36.42
C PRO A 532 21.02 -10.56 -37.63
N PRO A 533 20.07 -11.06 -38.45
CA PRO A 533 19.68 -10.43 -39.73
C PRO A 533 19.30 -8.94 -39.62
N LYS A 534 18.61 -8.53 -38.55
CA LYS A 534 18.27 -7.11 -38.35
C LYS A 534 19.51 -6.24 -38.06
N LEU A 535 20.48 -6.72 -37.28
CA LEU A 535 21.72 -5.99 -36.99
C LEU A 535 22.65 -5.94 -38.19
N GLN A 536 22.63 -7.00 -39.03
CA GLN A 536 23.30 -7.00 -40.33
C GLN A 536 22.81 -5.83 -41.19
N LEU A 537 21.49 -5.65 -41.30
CA LEU A 537 20.90 -4.54 -42.05
C LEU A 537 21.32 -3.16 -41.48
N CYS A 538 21.39 -3.02 -40.15
CA CYS A 538 21.83 -1.78 -39.52
C CYS A 538 23.29 -1.42 -39.84
N LEU A 539 24.15 -2.42 -40.02
CA LEU A 539 25.58 -2.23 -40.29
C LEU A 539 25.94 -2.30 -41.78
N ALA A 540 25.05 -2.81 -42.64
CA ALA A 540 25.28 -2.99 -44.07
C ALA A 540 24.98 -1.76 -44.94
N TYR A 541 24.44 -0.66 -44.39
CA TYR A 541 24.15 0.57 -45.14
C TYR A 541 25.42 1.41 -45.40
N GLU A 542 26.33 0.84 -46.20
CA GLU A 542 27.30 1.55 -47.06
C GLU A 542 27.44 0.79 -48.38
N GLN A 543 26.45 0.93 -49.27
CA GLN A 543 26.68 0.89 -50.71
C GLN A 543 26.01 2.08 -51.36
#